data_AF-A0A1I3YCR0-F1
#
_entry.id   AF-A0A1I3YCR0-F1
#
_cell.length_a   1.000
_cell.length_b   1.000
_cell.length_c   1.000
_cell.angle_alpha   90.00
_cell.angle_beta   90.00
_cell.angle_gamma   90.00
#
_symmetry.space_group_name_H-M   'P 1'
#
loop_
_entity.id
_entity.type
_entity.pdbx_description
1 polymer ?
#
loop_
_entity_poly.entity_id
_entity_poly.type
_entity_poly.pdbx_seq_one_letter_code
_entity_poly.pdbx_strand_id
1 'polypeptide(L)'
;MAQWMGKLGFELEIMADYIFGEVKKAERVFADETTLPTLAPGSGSTKTAYLWAYAQDDRTFGRSGPPMVAYRFEDSRSGECAVRHLNGYRGILQVDGYAAYNKLARSDRGNEGVTLAGCWSHCRRKFYELHVAGSSEVATATVEQMARLWQVEKTVRRQSPTLALPRASRPPRRSSQISSTPGSGPCGGSPANQSSLRRSAMPSRAVPSSNAS
;
A
#
# COMPACT_ATOMS: atom_id res chain seq x y z
N MET A 1 -11.29 17.16 -35.06
CA MET A 1 -10.61 15.89 -35.40
C MET A 1 -10.55 14.85 -34.28
N ALA A 2 -10.79 15.19 -33.00
CA ALA A 2 -10.69 14.24 -31.87
C ALA A 2 -12.00 13.55 -31.44
N GLN A 3 -13.14 13.86 -32.06
CA GLN A 3 -14.45 13.39 -31.59
C GLN A 3 -14.65 11.87 -31.74
N TRP A 4 -14.03 11.26 -32.75
CA TRP A 4 -14.08 9.80 -32.93
C TRP A 4 -13.27 9.06 -31.86
N MET A 5 -12.18 9.64 -31.35
CA MET A 5 -11.40 9.09 -30.24
C MET A 5 -12.22 9.10 -28.95
N GLY A 6 -12.97 10.19 -28.70
CA GLY A 6 -13.90 10.26 -27.57
C GLY A 6 -15.00 9.21 -27.67
N LYS A 7 -15.59 9.03 -28.86
CA LYS A 7 -16.59 7.98 -29.10
C LYS A 7 -16.02 6.59 -28.89
N LEU A 8 -14.84 6.29 -29.43
CA LEU A 8 -14.17 5.02 -29.21
C LEU A 8 -13.88 4.80 -27.71
N GLY A 9 -13.38 5.81 -27.00
CA GLY A 9 -13.14 5.74 -25.56
C GLY A 9 -14.40 5.37 -24.77
N PHE A 10 -15.55 5.95 -25.14
CA PHE A 10 -16.85 5.63 -24.54
C PHE A 10 -17.27 4.18 -24.82
N GLU A 11 -17.17 3.71 -26.07
CA GLU A 11 -17.56 2.33 -26.40
C GLU A 11 -16.63 1.27 -25.75
N LEU A 12 -15.35 1.61 -25.54
CA LEU A 12 -14.37 0.72 -24.90
C LEU A 12 -14.42 0.77 -23.36
N GLU A 13 -15.18 1.68 -22.77
CA GLU A 13 -15.25 1.88 -21.31
C GLU A 13 -15.69 0.59 -20.59
N ILE A 14 -16.67 -0.12 -21.14
CA ILE A 14 -17.16 -1.39 -20.60
C ILE A 14 -16.05 -2.46 -20.52
N MET A 15 -15.14 -2.48 -21.50
CA MET A 15 -14.00 -3.40 -21.49
C MET A 15 -12.94 -2.96 -20.48
N ALA A 16 -12.69 -1.65 -20.37
CA ALA A 16 -11.76 -1.11 -19.38
C ALA A 16 -12.25 -1.35 -17.94
N ASP A 17 -13.57 -1.32 -17.71
CA ASP A 17 -14.19 -1.67 -16.44
C ASP A 17 -14.16 -3.17 -16.16
N TYR A 18 -14.45 -4.01 -17.17
CA TYR A 18 -14.34 -5.45 -17.05
C TYR A 18 -12.90 -5.88 -16.69
N ILE A 19 -11.90 -5.39 -17.43
CA ILE A 19 -10.48 -5.70 -17.16
C ILE A 19 -10.10 -5.25 -15.75
N PHE A 20 -10.53 -4.07 -15.32
CA PHE A 20 -10.23 -3.60 -13.97
C PHE A 20 -10.92 -4.45 -12.90
N GLY A 21 -12.15 -4.90 -13.16
CA GLY A 21 -12.86 -5.88 -12.33
C GLY A 21 -12.08 -7.18 -12.17
N GLU A 22 -11.52 -7.71 -13.25
CA GLU A 22 -10.67 -8.92 -13.23
C GLU A 22 -9.36 -8.67 -12.45
N VAL A 23 -8.70 -7.53 -12.67
CA VAL A 23 -7.48 -7.15 -11.92
C VAL A 23 -7.74 -7.13 -10.41
N LYS A 24 -8.90 -6.62 -9.96
CA LYS A 24 -9.27 -6.60 -8.53
C LYS A 24 -9.55 -8.00 -7.94
N LYS A 25 -9.70 -9.05 -8.73
CA LYS A 25 -9.83 -10.43 -8.23
C LYS A 25 -8.46 -11.06 -7.91
N ALA A 26 -7.37 -10.40 -8.27
CA ALA A 26 -6.04 -10.84 -7.93
C ALA A 26 -5.83 -10.88 -6.41
N GLU A 27 -4.97 -11.78 -5.95
CA GLU A 27 -4.48 -11.74 -4.56
C GLU A 27 -3.54 -10.55 -4.35
N ARG A 28 -2.82 -10.17 -5.41
CA ARG A 28 -1.88 -9.06 -5.43
C ARG A 28 -2.11 -8.19 -6.66
N VAL A 29 -2.21 -6.89 -6.43
CA VAL A 29 -2.28 -5.84 -7.46
C VAL A 29 -1.10 -4.89 -7.26
N PHE A 30 -0.45 -4.52 -8.35
CA PHE A 30 0.48 -3.41 -8.38
C PHE A 30 -0.29 -2.12 -8.66
N ALA A 31 -0.02 -1.08 -7.89
CA ALA A 31 -0.53 0.26 -8.16
C ALA A 31 0.63 1.24 -8.27
N ASP A 32 0.57 2.07 -9.29
CA ASP A 32 1.50 3.17 -9.53
C ASP A 32 0.76 4.31 -10.23
N GLU A 33 1.25 5.53 -10.07
CA GLU A 33 0.67 6.69 -10.71
C GLU A 33 1.75 7.57 -11.35
N THR A 34 1.53 7.92 -12.62
CA THR A 34 2.46 8.74 -13.39
C THR A 34 1.79 10.03 -13.81
N THR A 35 2.54 11.14 -13.76
CA THR A 35 2.06 12.44 -14.21
C THR A 35 1.83 12.46 -15.71
N LEU A 36 0.70 13.02 -16.15
CA LEU A 36 0.34 13.18 -17.55
C LEU A 36 0.01 14.66 -17.84
N PRO A 37 0.79 15.37 -18.66
CA PRO A 37 0.44 16.73 -19.06
C PRO A 37 -0.80 16.69 -19.96
N THR A 38 -1.86 17.39 -19.53
CA THR A 38 -3.14 17.43 -20.25
C THR A 38 -3.48 18.88 -20.59
N LEU A 39 -4.02 19.12 -21.78
CA LEU A 39 -4.46 20.45 -22.18
C LEU A 39 -5.61 20.91 -21.26
N ALA A 40 -5.56 22.17 -20.83
CA ALA A 40 -6.69 22.85 -20.19
C ALA A 40 -7.41 23.67 -21.27
N PRO A 41 -8.58 23.22 -21.78
CA PRO A 41 -9.26 23.93 -22.85
C PRO A 41 -9.59 25.37 -22.45
N GLY A 42 -9.29 26.32 -23.33
CA GLY A 42 -9.60 27.74 -23.12
C GLY A 42 -8.54 28.55 -22.37
N SER A 43 -7.53 27.93 -21.74
CA SER A 43 -6.47 28.67 -21.04
C SER A 43 -5.17 28.84 -21.84
N GLY A 44 -5.00 28.07 -22.93
CA GLY A 44 -3.73 27.99 -23.67
C GLY A 44 -2.58 27.33 -22.88
N SER A 45 -2.89 26.70 -21.73
CA SER A 45 -1.91 26.07 -20.85
C SER A 45 -2.17 24.56 -20.67
N THR A 46 -1.18 23.87 -20.12
CA THR A 46 -1.29 22.48 -19.68
C THR A 46 -1.55 22.42 -18.18
N LYS A 47 -2.39 21.48 -17.77
CA LYS A 47 -2.55 21.06 -16.37
C LYS A 47 -1.90 19.69 -16.16
N THR A 48 -1.43 19.44 -14.95
CA THR A 48 -0.95 18.11 -14.57
C THR A 48 -2.14 17.24 -14.20
N ALA A 49 -2.34 16.16 -14.96
CA ALA A 49 -3.21 15.06 -14.60
C ALA A 49 -2.37 13.84 -14.22
N TYR A 50 -3.03 12.74 -13.88
CA TYR A 50 -2.39 11.50 -13.43
C TYR A 50 -3.02 10.31 -14.12
N LEU A 51 -2.17 9.40 -14.59
CA LEU A 51 -2.57 8.09 -15.08
C LEU A 51 -2.25 7.07 -14.00
N TRP A 52 -3.28 6.51 -13.38
CA TRP A 52 -3.19 5.45 -12.39
C TRP A 52 -3.16 4.10 -13.10
N ALA A 53 -2.13 3.31 -12.86
CA ALA A 53 -1.95 1.99 -13.44
C ALA A 53 -2.17 0.92 -12.36
N TYR A 54 -3.06 -0.02 -12.64
CA TYR A 54 -3.32 -1.20 -11.81
C TYR A 54 -2.96 -2.44 -12.60
N ALA A 55 -1.92 -3.15 -12.16
CA ALA A 55 -1.44 -4.32 -12.88
C ALA A 55 -1.53 -5.58 -12.02
N GLN A 56 -1.82 -6.70 -12.67
CA GLN A 56 -1.71 -8.04 -12.13
C GLN A 56 -0.80 -8.85 -13.04
N ASP A 57 0.34 -9.30 -12.51
CA ASP A 57 1.18 -10.31 -13.16
C ASP A 57 1.88 -11.17 -12.11
N ASP A 58 1.37 -12.38 -11.92
CA ASP A 58 1.91 -13.36 -10.98
C ASP A 58 2.63 -14.52 -11.69
N ARG A 59 2.90 -14.41 -13.00
CA ARG A 59 3.58 -15.47 -13.77
C ARG A 59 5.00 -15.75 -13.27
N THR A 60 5.64 -14.75 -12.68
CA THR A 60 6.95 -14.91 -12.04
C THR A 60 6.90 -15.77 -10.77
N PHE A 61 5.71 -15.93 -10.17
CA PHE A 61 5.45 -16.71 -8.96
C PHE A 61 4.70 -18.02 -9.24
N GLY A 62 4.74 -18.50 -10.50
CA GLY A 62 4.18 -19.79 -10.89
C GLY A 62 2.66 -19.78 -11.15
N ARG A 63 2.01 -18.62 -11.19
CA ARG A 63 0.59 -18.51 -11.56
C ARG A 63 0.41 -18.50 -13.08
N SER A 64 -0.61 -19.19 -13.58
CA SER A 64 -0.90 -19.32 -15.02
C SER A 64 -1.86 -18.27 -15.59
N GLY A 65 -2.41 -17.38 -14.75
CA GLY A 65 -3.34 -16.34 -15.19
C GLY A 65 -2.71 -15.35 -16.18
N PRO A 66 -3.49 -14.77 -17.10
CA PRO A 66 -3.00 -13.78 -18.05
C PRO A 66 -2.55 -12.50 -17.30
N PRO A 67 -1.46 -11.85 -17.74
CA PRO A 67 -1.12 -10.53 -17.22
C PRO A 67 -2.18 -9.51 -17.66
N MET A 68 -2.59 -8.66 -16.74
CA MET A 68 -3.60 -7.62 -17.01
C MET A 68 -3.14 -6.29 -16.44
N VAL A 69 -3.46 -5.21 -17.15
CA VAL A 69 -3.27 -3.84 -16.67
C VAL A 69 -4.51 -3.02 -17.01
N ALA A 70 -4.98 -2.26 -16.03
CA ALA A 70 -6.05 -1.30 -16.19
C ALA A 70 -5.52 0.10 -15.85
N TYR A 71 -5.92 1.08 -16.66
CA TYR A 71 -5.57 2.47 -16.42
C TYR A 71 -6.81 3.27 -16.01
N ARG A 72 -6.62 4.26 -15.14
CA ARG A 72 -7.63 5.27 -14.79
C ARG A 72 -7.01 6.65 -14.85
N PHE A 73 -7.66 7.54 -15.58
CA PHE A 73 -7.26 8.94 -15.68
C PHE A 73 -7.91 9.74 -14.54
N GLU A 74 -7.12 10.55 -13.86
CA GLU A 74 -7.58 11.42 -12.77
C GLU A 74 -6.89 12.79 -12.86
N ASP A 75 -7.63 13.84 -12.54
CA ASP A 75 -7.07 15.20 -12.41
C ASP A 75 -6.33 15.42 -11.07
N SER A 76 -6.31 14.41 -10.21
CA SER A 76 -5.73 14.46 -8.86
C SER A 76 -4.86 13.24 -8.57
N ARG A 77 -3.79 13.48 -7.77
CA ARG A 77 -2.95 12.43 -7.19
C ARG A 77 -3.39 12.01 -5.79
N SER A 78 -4.55 12.49 -5.33
CA SER A 78 -4.96 12.25 -3.95
C SER A 78 -5.22 10.77 -3.67
N GLY A 79 -5.00 10.34 -2.44
CA GLY A 79 -5.34 8.97 -2.01
C GLY A 79 -6.83 8.64 -2.14
N GLU A 80 -7.72 9.64 -2.22
CA GLU A 80 -9.15 9.41 -2.46
C GLU A 80 -9.42 8.80 -3.84
N CYS A 81 -8.59 9.11 -4.85
CA CYS A 81 -8.66 8.47 -6.16
C CYS A 81 -8.43 6.96 -6.02
N ALA A 82 -7.35 6.57 -5.33
CA ALA A 82 -7.02 5.17 -5.10
C ALA A 82 -8.07 4.45 -4.24
N VAL A 83 -8.61 5.10 -3.20
CA VAL A 83 -9.72 4.57 -2.38
C VAL A 83 -10.97 4.32 -3.22
N ARG A 84 -11.35 5.26 -4.09
CA ARG A 84 -12.49 5.09 -5.01
C ARG A 84 -12.25 3.96 -6.01
N HIS A 85 -11.09 3.92 -6.65
CA HIS A 85 -10.76 2.87 -7.64
C HIS A 85 -10.75 1.48 -7.03
N LEU A 86 -10.08 1.32 -5.88
CA LEU A 86 -9.90 0.03 -5.21
C LEU A 86 -11.01 -0.30 -4.21
N ASN A 87 -12.17 0.37 -4.31
CA ASN A 87 -13.30 0.05 -3.47
C ASN A 87 -13.69 -1.44 -3.61
N GLY A 88 -13.88 -2.09 -2.46
CA GLY A 88 -14.15 -3.52 -2.36
C GLY A 88 -12.95 -4.44 -2.60
N TYR A 89 -11.77 -3.94 -2.97
CA TYR A 89 -10.57 -4.76 -3.09
C TYR A 89 -10.11 -5.25 -1.71
N ARG A 90 -9.65 -6.49 -1.66
CA ARG A 90 -9.08 -7.16 -0.49
C ARG A 90 -7.89 -7.97 -0.99
N GLY A 91 -6.71 -7.74 -0.43
CA GLY A 91 -5.50 -8.42 -0.85
C GLY A 91 -4.25 -7.59 -0.60
N ILE A 92 -3.19 -7.95 -1.31
CA ILE A 92 -1.90 -7.27 -1.26
C ILE A 92 -1.90 -6.17 -2.32
N LEU A 93 -1.58 -4.94 -1.93
CA LEU A 93 -1.36 -3.84 -2.86
C LEU A 93 0.11 -3.47 -2.84
N GLN A 94 0.81 -3.80 -3.91
CA GLN A 94 2.22 -3.47 -4.08
C GLN A 94 2.36 -2.05 -4.65
N VAL A 95 2.97 -1.15 -3.89
CA VAL A 95 3.05 0.29 -4.18
C VAL A 95 4.49 0.80 -4.14
N ASP A 96 4.74 1.96 -4.73
CA ASP A 96 6.03 2.66 -4.72
C ASP A 96 6.45 3.21 -3.34
N GLY A 97 5.52 3.24 -2.38
CA GLY A 97 5.71 3.81 -1.04
C GLY A 97 5.10 5.20 -0.88
N TYR A 98 4.31 5.69 -1.84
CA TYR A 98 3.61 6.95 -1.73
C TYR A 98 2.58 6.92 -0.58
N ALA A 99 2.66 7.93 0.30
CA ALA A 99 1.87 7.98 1.52
C ALA A 99 0.35 8.03 1.29
N ALA A 100 -0.12 8.40 0.10
CA ALA A 100 -1.54 8.42 -0.23
C ALA A 100 -2.20 7.04 -0.13
N TYR A 101 -1.44 5.96 -0.41
CA TYR A 101 -1.93 4.59 -0.29
C TYR A 101 -2.20 4.16 1.15
N ASN A 102 -1.64 4.85 2.16
CA ASN A 102 -1.88 4.53 3.57
C ASN A 102 -3.35 4.62 3.97
N LYS A 103 -4.16 5.40 3.23
CA LYS A 103 -5.61 5.46 3.43
C LYS A 103 -6.30 4.11 3.16
N LEU A 104 -5.76 3.27 2.27
CA LEU A 104 -6.29 1.94 1.96
C LEU A 104 -5.95 0.88 3.02
N ALA A 105 -4.84 1.11 3.76
CA ALA A 105 -4.42 0.24 4.85
C ALA A 105 -5.16 0.52 6.16
N ARG A 106 -5.69 1.74 6.33
CA ARG A 106 -6.40 2.15 7.54
C ARG A 106 -7.79 1.52 7.53
N SER A 107 -7.98 0.52 8.39
CA SER A 107 -9.30 0.02 8.71
C SER A 107 -9.87 0.78 9.91
N ASP A 108 -10.75 1.73 9.63
CA ASP A 108 -11.77 2.12 10.60
C ASP A 108 -12.78 0.97 10.86
N ARG A 109 -12.61 -0.18 10.18
CA ARG A 109 -13.42 -1.40 10.28
C ARG A 109 -12.55 -2.68 10.26
N GLY A 110 -11.98 -3.07 11.40
CA GLY A 110 -11.46 -4.44 11.64
C GLY A 110 -10.28 -4.92 10.75
N ASN A 111 -10.05 -6.24 10.72
CA ASN A 111 -8.90 -6.88 10.04
C ASN A 111 -9.12 -7.06 8.51
N GLU A 112 -9.84 -6.14 7.87
CA GLU A 112 -10.36 -6.25 6.49
C GLU A 112 -9.73 -5.26 5.50
N GLY A 113 -8.67 -4.56 5.90
CA GLY A 113 -7.99 -3.57 5.05
C GLY A 113 -7.10 -4.19 3.96
N VAL A 114 -6.70 -3.37 3.00
CA VAL A 114 -5.67 -3.74 2.01
C VAL A 114 -4.31 -3.87 2.71
N THR A 115 -3.57 -4.94 2.44
CA THR A 115 -2.19 -5.10 2.93
C THR A 115 -1.23 -4.41 1.97
N LEU A 116 -0.55 -3.35 2.42
CA LEU A 116 0.43 -2.66 1.59
C LEU A 116 1.77 -3.41 1.56
N ALA A 117 2.32 -3.59 0.36
CA ALA A 117 3.68 -4.09 0.14
C ALA A 117 4.51 -3.04 -0.59
N GLY A 118 5.68 -2.69 -0.05
CA GLY A 118 6.60 -1.76 -0.71
C GLY A 118 7.31 -2.39 -1.90
N CYS A 119 7.42 -1.65 -3.00
CA CYS A 119 8.15 -2.10 -4.18
C CYS A 119 9.67 -1.97 -3.99
N TRP A 120 10.38 -3.10 -4.05
CA TRP A 120 11.85 -3.16 -3.94
C TRP A 120 12.57 -2.34 -5.00
N SER A 121 12.04 -2.27 -6.23
CA SER A 121 12.62 -1.46 -7.31
C SER A 121 12.58 0.04 -7.00
N HIS A 122 11.46 0.53 -6.45
CA HIS A 122 11.33 1.92 -6.03
C HIS A 122 12.23 2.23 -4.83
N CYS A 123 12.25 1.35 -3.83
CA CYS A 123 13.14 1.47 -2.67
C CYS A 123 14.62 1.56 -3.10
N ARG A 124 15.05 0.72 -4.05
CA ARG A 124 16.44 0.69 -4.51
C ARG A 124 16.91 2.00 -5.13
N ARG A 125 16.02 2.76 -5.78
CA ARG A 125 16.41 3.93 -6.59
C ARG A 125 17.30 4.91 -5.81
N LYS A 126 16.89 5.28 -4.60
CA LYS A 126 17.64 6.22 -3.74
C LYS A 126 18.97 5.63 -3.24
N PHE A 127 18.98 4.35 -2.88
CA PHE A 127 20.23 3.67 -2.50
C PHE A 127 21.21 3.60 -3.68
N TYR A 128 20.70 3.38 -4.88
CA TYR A 128 21.52 3.32 -6.08
C TYR A 128 22.12 4.69 -6.44
N GLU A 129 21.36 5.77 -6.30
CA GLU A 129 21.87 7.14 -6.49
C GLU A 129 23.04 7.44 -5.55
N LEU A 130 22.91 7.10 -4.26
CA LEU A 130 23.99 7.28 -3.28
C LEU A 130 25.19 6.36 -3.54
N HIS A 131 24.95 5.13 -3.99
CA HIS A 131 25.99 4.19 -4.36
C HIS A 131 26.82 4.70 -5.55
N VAL A 132 26.18 5.17 -6.62
CA VAL A 132 26.86 5.72 -7.81
C VAL A 132 27.63 7.00 -7.47
N ALA A 133 27.09 7.83 -6.57
CA ALA A 133 27.77 9.02 -6.08
C ALA A 133 28.95 8.72 -5.14
N GLY A 134 29.11 7.46 -4.69
CA GLY A 134 30.12 7.08 -3.70
C GLY A 134 29.92 7.74 -2.33
N SER A 135 28.71 8.22 -2.04
CA SER A 135 28.42 9.08 -0.88
C SER A 135 27.98 8.32 0.37
N SER A 136 27.79 7.00 0.29
CA SER A 136 27.40 6.17 1.42
C SER A 136 27.80 4.70 1.25
N GLU A 137 28.64 4.20 2.16
CA GLU A 137 29.00 2.78 2.23
C GLU A 137 27.79 1.90 2.54
N VAL A 138 26.87 2.38 3.39
CA VAL A 138 25.61 1.67 3.72
C VAL A 138 24.75 1.51 2.46
N ALA A 139 24.68 2.53 1.60
CA ALA A 139 23.92 2.44 0.36
C ALA A 139 24.54 1.41 -0.61
N THR A 140 25.87 1.40 -0.73
CA THR A 140 26.60 0.38 -1.50
C THR A 140 26.30 -1.04 -1.00
N ALA A 141 26.48 -1.28 0.29
CA ALA A 141 26.19 -2.59 0.90
C ALA A 141 24.72 -3.00 0.70
N THR A 142 23.79 -2.05 0.78
CA THR A 142 22.35 -2.30 0.54
C THR A 142 22.09 -2.73 -0.90
N VAL A 143 22.65 -2.03 -1.90
CA VAL A 143 22.49 -2.37 -3.31
C VAL A 143 23.10 -3.74 -3.62
N GLU A 144 24.27 -4.06 -3.06
CA GLU A 144 24.91 -5.37 -3.23
C GLU A 144 24.08 -6.49 -2.61
N GLN A 145 23.50 -6.27 -1.42
CA GLN A 145 22.63 -7.25 -0.77
C GLN A 145 21.33 -7.47 -1.57
N MET A 146 20.72 -6.39 -2.10
CA MET A 146 19.57 -6.49 -3.01
C MET A 146 19.93 -7.29 -4.26
N ALA A 147 21.13 -7.08 -4.83
CA ALA A 147 21.58 -7.83 -5.99
C ALA A 147 21.68 -9.34 -5.70
N ARG A 148 22.19 -9.73 -4.52
CA ARG A 148 22.22 -11.15 -4.09
C ARG A 148 20.81 -11.73 -3.97
N LEU A 149 19.86 -10.99 -3.41
CA LEU A 149 18.46 -11.42 -3.30
C LEU A 149 17.85 -11.68 -4.70
N TRP A 150 18.12 -10.80 -5.67
CA TRP A 150 17.63 -10.99 -7.04
C TRP A 150 18.29 -12.14 -7.79
N GLN A 151 19.53 -12.51 -7.46
CA GLN A 151 20.11 -13.75 -7.99
C GLN A 151 19.32 -14.97 -7.50
N VAL A 152 18.91 -15.00 -6.23
CA VAL A 152 18.02 -16.04 -5.70
C VAL A 152 16.64 -15.98 -6.36
N GLU A 153 16.05 -14.78 -6.53
CA GLU A 153 14.77 -14.64 -7.24
C GLU A 153 14.84 -15.24 -8.65
N LYS A 154 15.96 -15.03 -9.35
CA LYS A 154 16.17 -15.57 -10.70
C LYS A 154 16.17 -17.10 -10.72
N THR A 155 16.70 -17.77 -9.69
CA THR A 155 16.74 -19.23 -9.65
C THR A 155 15.37 -19.85 -9.32
N VAL A 156 14.53 -19.15 -8.58
CA VAL A 156 13.18 -19.63 -8.19
C VAL A 156 12.05 -19.14 -9.10
N ARG A 157 12.34 -18.23 -10.04
CA ARG A 157 11.34 -17.62 -10.92
C ARG A 157 10.55 -18.69 -11.70
N ARG A 158 9.23 -18.52 -11.75
CA ARG A 158 8.25 -19.45 -12.38
C ARG A 158 8.12 -20.82 -11.69
N GLN A 159 8.77 -21.06 -10.57
CA GLN A 159 8.54 -22.26 -9.78
C GLN A 159 7.27 -22.10 -8.94
N SER A 160 6.57 -23.21 -8.68
CA SER A 160 5.41 -23.18 -7.78
C SER A 160 5.88 -22.97 -6.32
N PRO A 161 5.10 -22.30 -5.47
CA PRO A 161 5.48 -22.01 -4.08
C PRO A 161 5.92 -23.23 -3.28
N THR A 162 5.39 -24.42 -3.62
CA THR A 162 5.72 -25.71 -2.99
C THR A 162 7.12 -26.22 -3.34
N LEU A 163 7.68 -25.85 -4.51
CA LEU A 163 9.02 -26.28 -4.95
C LEU A 163 10.14 -25.32 -4.52
N ALA A 164 9.80 -24.07 -4.15
CA ALA A 164 10.75 -23.00 -3.87
C ALA A 164 11.27 -22.95 -2.42
N LEU A 165 10.86 -23.88 -1.53
CA LEU A 165 11.41 -23.99 -0.18
C LEU A 165 12.52 -25.06 -0.15
N PRO A 166 13.81 -24.70 -0.04
CA PRO A 166 14.66 -25.50 0.85
C PRO A 166 14.02 -25.37 2.24
N ARG A 167 13.85 -26.49 2.96
CA ARG A 167 13.38 -26.52 4.36
C ARG A 167 14.26 -25.61 5.24
N ALA A 168 14.00 -24.31 5.24
CA ALA A 168 14.56 -23.39 6.21
C ALA A 168 13.69 -23.55 7.46
N SER A 169 14.19 -24.33 8.41
CA SER A 169 13.66 -24.40 9.77
C SER A 169 13.50 -22.98 10.30
N ARG A 170 12.26 -22.54 10.49
CA ARG A 170 11.93 -21.28 11.17
C ARG A 170 12.61 -21.32 12.56
N PRO A 171 13.60 -20.46 12.85
CA PRO A 171 14.15 -20.43 14.20
C PRO A 171 13.04 -19.99 15.17
N PRO A 172 12.96 -20.58 16.37
CA PRO A 172 11.94 -20.22 17.34
C PRO A 172 12.06 -18.74 17.67
N ARG A 173 10.91 -18.04 17.72
CA ARG A 173 10.83 -16.67 18.25
C ARG A 173 11.42 -16.69 19.64
N ARG A 174 12.52 -15.98 19.85
CA ARG A 174 13.08 -15.73 21.18
C ARG A 174 12.06 -14.86 21.92
N SER A 175 11.24 -15.49 22.76
CA SER A 175 10.44 -14.79 23.75
C SER A 175 11.42 -14.09 24.69
N SER A 176 11.51 -12.77 24.58
CA SER A 176 12.17 -11.95 25.59
C SER A 176 11.33 -12.03 26.86
N GLN A 177 11.62 -13.02 27.71
CA GLN A 177 11.22 -12.96 29.10
C GLN A 177 11.96 -11.79 29.74
N ILE A 178 11.22 -10.75 30.08
CA ILE A 178 11.70 -9.69 30.95
C ILE A 178 11.89 -10.35 32.31
N SER A 179 13.15 -10.59 32.68
CA SER A 179 13.52 -11.09 34.01
C SER A 179 13.30 -9.97 35.03
N SER A 180 12.22 -10.05 35.81
CA SER A 180 12.08 -9.26 37.03
C SER A 180 13.01 -9.82 38.09
N THR A 181 14.05 -9.05 38.43
CA THR A 181 14.89 -9.30 39.61
C THR A 181 14.09 -9.00 40.89
N PRO A 182 14.13 -9.87 41.92
CA PRO A 182 13.53 -9.55 43.21
C PRO A 182 14.57 -8.84 44.10
N GLY A 183 14.41 -7.52 44.25
CA GLY A 183 15.12 -6.75 45.28
C GLY A 183 14.39 -6.87 46.61
N SER A 184 15.08 -7.40 47.62
CA SER A 184 14.64 -7.56 49.01
C SER A 184 15.13 -6.39 49.86
N GLY A 185 14.29 -5.89 50.78
CA GLY A 185 14.69 -4.94 51.84
C GLY A 185 13.57 -4.02 52.33
N PRO A 186 13.10 -4.12 53.60
CA PRO A 186 11.94 -3.40 54.13
C PRO A 186 12.30 -2.17 54.98
N CYS A 187 11.39 -1.20 55.06
CA CYS A 187 11.16 -0.17 56.11
C CYS A 187 10.14 0.80 55.50
N GLY A 188 8.95 1.11 56.01
CA GLY A 188 8.48 1.33 57.37
C GLY A 188 7.80 2.71 57.37
N GLY A 189 6.50 2.79 57.71
CA GLY A 189 5.80 4.05 57.97
C GLY A 189 4.56 4.35 57.11
N SER A 190 3.38 4.12 57.69
CA SER A 190 2.08 4.72 57.32
C SER A 190 1.85 5.97 58.22
N PRO A 191 0.76 6.78 58.12
CA PRO A 191 -0.36 6.75 57.17
C PRO A 191 -0.82 8.16 56.68
N ALA A 192 -1.96 8.16 55.97
CA ALA A 192 -2.92 9.26 55.74
C ALA A 192 -2.74 10.13 54.48
N ASN A 193 -3.68 10.05 53.55
CA ASN A 193 -4.81 10.99 53.53
C ASN A 193 -5.93 10.50 52.59
N GLN A 194 -7.17 10.63 53.05
CA GLN A 194 -8.39 10.36 52.30
C GLN A 194 -8.90 11.65 51.65
N SER A 195 -9.30 11.60 50.38
CA SER A 195 -10.36 12.44 49.79
C SER A 195 -10.75 11.81 48.44
N SER A 196 -11.93 11.19 48.26
CA SER A 196 -13.24 11.83 48.02
C SER A 196 -13.18 12.70 46.74
N LEU A 197 -13.85 12.47 45.61
CA LEU A 197 -15.30 12.34 45.41
C LEU A 197 -15.62 12.10 43.90
N ARG A 198 -16.74 11.37 43.66
CA ARG A 198 -17.79 11.56 42.62
C ARG A 198 -17.40 11.46 41.12
N ARG A 199 -17.88 10.45 40.36
CA ARG A 199 -19.22 10.29 39.73
C ARG A 199 -19.74 11.50 38.92
N SER A 200 -19.94 11.27 37.62
CA SER A 200 -21.13 11.56 36.78
C SER A 200 -20.69 11.86 35.34
N ALA A 201 -21.01 11.01 34.35
CA ALA A 201 -22.28 10.86 33.63
C ALA A 201 -22.35 11.72 32.35
N MET A 202 -22.65 11.06 31.23
CA MET A 202 -23.02 11.64 29.94
C MET A 202 -24.31 12.48 30.03
N PRO A 203 -24.60 13.27 28.99
CA PRO A 203 -25.84 13.01 28.26
C PRO A 203 -25.75 13.11 26.73
N SER A 204 -26.90 12.79 26.14
CA SER A 204 -27.25 12.38 24.78
C SER A 204 -27.54 13.50 23.78
N ARG A 205 -27.44 13.15 22.49
CA ARG A 205 -28.15 13.57 21.26
C ARG A 205 -28.83 14.95 21.15
N ALA A 206 -28.64 15.59 19.99
CA ALA A 206 -29.71 16.26 19.23
C ALA A 206 -29.42 16.25 17.72
N VAL A 207 -30.48 16.01 16.92
CA VAL A 207 -30.60 16.14 15.46
C VAL A 207 -31.60 17.28 15.19
N PRO A 208 -31.43 18.08 14.13
CA PRO A 208 -32.56 18.38 13.22
C PRO A 208 -32.12 18.30 11.73
N SER A 209 -32.82 17.58 10.85
CA SER A 209 -34.00 17.95 10.04
C SER A 209 -33.72 18.84 8.82
N SER A 210 -34.25 18.36 7.69
CA SER A 210 -34.37 18.86 6.32
C SER A 210 -34.86 20.29 6.09
N ASN A 211 -34.46 20.87 4.94
CA ASN A 211 -35.28 21.56 3.91
C ASN A 211 -34.39 21.65 2.65
N ALA A 212 -34.76 21.19 1.44
CA ALA A 212 -35.88 21.54 0.57
C ALA A 212 -35.87 23.01 0.11
N SER A 213 -35.20 23.28 -1.00
CA SER A 213 -35.57 24.21 -2.09
C SER A 213 -34.70 23.91 -3.30
#